data_AF-A0ABD2XAN3-F1
#
_entry.id   AF-A0ABD2XAN3-F1
#
_cell.length_a   1.000
_cell.length_b   1.000
_cell.length_c   1.000
_cell.angle_alpha   90.00
_cell.angle_beta   90.00
_cell.angle_gamma   90.00
#
_symmetry.space_group_name_H-M   'P 1'
#
loop_
_entity.id
_entity.type
_entity.pdbx_description
1 polymer ?
#
loop_
_entity_poly.entity_id
_entity_poly.type
_entity_poly.pdbx_seq_one_letter_code
_entity_poly.pdbx_strand_id
1 'polypeptide(L)'
;MELMKIDDCTRHQPEEYRLRIIWATANSIASYSYATVHVAARASAPPRNVEDYMREHEEASRNIQQYLSNPINAYLLVKRLTTDWRRVEELITEDVGKAFVANITNSRSDLKFPTEEDLNGAAVALMRLQDTYKLETAQVARGVLNGVQYSTGLSAGDCFELGRQSYNNGDYYHTVLWMQEAMDRMQEEQNHTSVSKPDILEYLAFSTYMQGNVVRALSMTNELLDIVPTHQRALGNRAYYQEEIQKKTNESRKKRGEDGSEDSVPPNPSFTVTEKRMKSVSEMTERERYEMLCRGDIKMPLSIQKELRCRYVDRGIPYLKIGPLKEEEAYLEPRIVIYHDVIYDDEIETIKRMAQPRFRRATVQNYKTGELEIANYRISKSAWLQEHEHHHIRAVSQRVELMTSLSIDTAEELQVVNYGIGGHYEPHFDFARREEKNAFKSLGTGNRISTVLYYMSDVEQGGGTVFTRINVSLWPKKGTAAVWHNLKPNGEGDYMTRHAACPVLTGSKWVANKWLHERGQEFLRPCTLENQSADVDDGRY
;
A
#
# COMPACT_ATOMS: atom_id res chain seq x y z
N MET A 1 -56.32 19.45 25.18
CA MET A 1 -55.55 18.39 25.86
C MET A 1 -56.15 17.08 25.42
N GLU A 2 -55.47 16.11 24.83
CA GLU A 2 -54.08 15.93 24.45
C GLU A 2 -54.08 14.77 23.43
N LEU A 3 -53.30 14.98 22.37
CA LEU A 3 -52.51 14.01 21.61
C LEU A 3 -53.18 12.81 20.92
N MET A 4 -53.25 13.03 19.61
CA MET A 4 -53.35 12.13 18.46
C MET A 4 -51.97 11.52 18.11
N LYS A 5 -51.98 10.48 17.25
CA LYS A 5 -50.88 9.81 16.48
C LYS A 5 -50.48 8.45 17.05
N ILE A 6 -50.62 7.29 16.37
CA ILE A 6 -50.49 6.93 14.95
C ILE A 6 -49.26 7.59 14.31
N ASP A 7 -48.09 6.98 14.55
CA ASP A 7 -46.90 7.07 13.70
C ASP A 7 -46.70 5.64 13.14
N ASP A 8 -47.12 5.34 11.91
CA ASP A 8 -46.54 5.69 10.61
C ASP A 8 -45.35 4.80 10.23
N CYS A 9 -45.67 3.79 9.42
CA CYS A 9 -44.74 2.94 8.70
C CYS A 9 -44.09 3.73 7.57
N THR A 10 -43.01 4.48 7.83
CA THR A 10 -42.12 4.96 6.76
C THR A 10 -40.68 5.14 7.25
N ARG A 11 -39.79 4.24 6.80
CA ARG A 11 -38.41 4.57 6.36
C ARG A 11 -37.75 3.34 5.74
N HIS A 12 -38.06 3.14 4.46
CA HIS A 12 -37.22 2.44 3.52
C HIS A 12 -35.97 3.27 3.16
N GLN A 13 -34.94 2.54 2.71
CA GLN A 13 -33.75 2.95 1.95
C GLN A 13 -32.48 3.42 2.69
N PRO A 14 -31.62 2.47 3.10
CA PRO A 14 -30.17 2.65 3.11
C PRO A 14 -29.48 2.21 1.80
N GLU A 15 -30.22 1.52 0.90
CA GLU A 15 -29.67 0.92 -0.33
C GLU A 15 -29.25 1.93 -1.40
N GLU A 16 -29.88 3.10 -1.49
CA GLU A 16 -29.51 4.11 -2.49
C GLU A 16 -28.19 4.82 -2.17
N TYR A 17 -27.77 4.92 -0.90
CA TYR A 17 -26.66 5.80 -0.51
C TYR A 17 -25.26 5.27 -0.89
N ARG A 18 -25.11 3.96 -1.09
CA ARG A 18 -23.80 3.32 -1.28
C ARG A 18 -23.49 2.94 -2.73
N LEU A 19 -24.52 2.55 -3.49
CA LEU A 19 -24.43 2.61 -4.94
C LEU A 19 -24.15 4.04 -5.38
N ARG A 20 -24.77 5.05 -4.74
CA ARG A 20 -24.45 6.47 -4.99
C ARG A 20 -23.00 6.86 -4.77
N ILE A 21 -22.15 6.19 -3.98
CA ILE A 21 -20.75 6.63 -3.79
C ILE A 21 -19.84 6.12 -4.92
N ILE A 22 -20.01 4.87 -5.37
CA ILE A 22 -19.29 4.32 -6.53
C ILE A 22 -19.85 4.91 -7.83
N TRP A 23 -21.17 5.07 -7.90
CA TRP A 23 -21.84 5.79 -8.98
C TRP A 23 -21.55 7.29 -8.93
N ALA A 24 -21.27 7.87 -7.76
CA ALA A 24 -20.77 9.24 -7.64
C ALA A 24 -19.31 9.38 -7.98
N THR A 25 -18.45 8.37 -7.80
CA THR A 25 -17.09 8.45 -8.35
C THR A 25 -17.17 8.40 -9.88
N ALA A 26 -18.04 7.55 -10.44
CA ALA A 26 -18.34 7.51 -11.87
C ALA A 26 -18.94 8.83 -12.40
N ASN A 27 -19.93 9.39 -11.70
CA ASN A 27 -20.63 10.63 -12.07
C ASN A 27 -19.81 11.87 -11.76
N SER A 28 -18.96 11.86 -10.74
CA SER A 28 -17.99 12.92 -10.51
C SER A 28 -16.93 12.87 -11.59
N ILE A 29 -16.45 11.68 -12.00
CA ILE A 29 -15.56 11.53 -13.16
C ILE A 29 -16.26 12.02 -14.45
N ALA A 30 -17.53 11.67 -14.67
CA ALA A 30 -18.31 12.10 -15.82
C ALA A 30 -18.60 13.61 -15.83
N SER A 31 -19.05 14.15 -14.69
CA SER A 31 -19.41 15.56 -14.55
C SER A 31 -18.18 16.46 -14.56
N TYR A 32 -17.07 15.99 -13.97
CA TYR A 32 -15.78 16.68 -13.97
C TYR A 32 -15.15 16.67 -15.35
N SER A 33 -15.09 15.50 -16.02
CA SER A 33 -14.51 15.42 -17.37
C SER A 33 -15.34 16.21 -18.37
N TYR A 34 -16.67 16.18 -18.26
CA TYR A 34 -17.57 17.04 -19.05
C TYR A 34 -17.35 18.55 -18.75
N ALA A 35 -17.12 18.92 -17.49
CA ALA A 35 -16.75 20.28 -17.09
C ALA A 35 -15.45 20.75 -17.75
N THR A 36 -14.41 19.94 -17.59
CA THR A 36 -13.06 20.26 -18.03
C THR A 36 -13.01 20.35 -19.55
N VAL A 37 -13.75 19.48 -20.26
CA VAL A 37 -13.87 19.51 -21.72
C VAL A 37 -14.59 20.77 -22.20
N HIS A 38 -15.73 21.14 -21.60
CA HIS A 38 -16.47 22.35 -22.01
C HIS A 38 -15.72 23.65 -21.72
N VAL A 39 -14.94 23.67 -20.64
CA VAL A 39 -14.17 24.85 -20.21
C VAL A 39 -12.87 24.97 -20.99
N ALA A 40 -12.13 23.88 -21.16
CA ALA A 40 -10.88 23.87 -21.92
C ALA A 40 -11.12 24.14 -23.43
N ALA A 41 -12.24 23.67 -23.99
CA ALA A 41 -12.64 24.00 -25.36
C ALA A 41 -12.95 25.50 -25.58
N ARG A 42 -13.24 26.26 -24.51
CA ARG A 42 -13.56 27.70 -24.59
C ARG A 42 -12.45 28.61 -24.06
N ALA A 43 -11.57 28.12 -23.17
CA ALA A 43 -10.49 28.90 -22.56
C ALA A 43 -9.17 28.90 -23.37
N SER A 44 -9.14 28.35 -24.59
CA SER A 44 -7.91 28.17 -25.38
C SER A 44 -6.79 27.43 -24.61
N ALA A 45 -7.17 26.52 -23.71
CA ALA A 45 -6.25 25.58 -23.09
C ALA A 45 -5.76 24.58 -24.15
N PRO A 46 -4.50 24.09 -24.07
CA PRO A 46 -3.93 23.26 -25.13
C PRO A 46 -4.76 21.98 -25.38
N PRO A 47 -4.97 21.59 -26.65
CA PRO A 47 -5.89 20.51 -27.03
C PRO A 47 -5.62 19.17 -26.34
N ARG A 48 -4.35 18.90 -26.01
CA ARG A 48 -3.86 17.63 -25.45
C ARG A 48 -4.50 17.29 -24.10
N ASN A 49 -4.67 18.28 -23.22
CA ASN A 49 -5.28 18.06 -21.90
C ASN A 49 -6.73 17.58 -22.01
N VAL A 50 -7.47 18.05 -23.02
CA VAL A 50 -8.89 17.71 -23.19
C VAL A 50 -9.08 16.27 -23.67
N GLU A 51 -8.31 15.87 -24.67
CA GLU A 51 -8.36 14.52 -25.24
C GLU A 51 -7.93 13.46 -24.21
N ASP A 52 -6.91 13.75 -23.40
CA ASP A 52 -6.46 12.85 -22.34
C ASP A 52 -7.54 12.68 -21.25
N TYR A 53 -8.20 13.77 -20.84
CA TYR A 53 -9.33 13.69 -19.90
C TYR A 53 -10.52 12.91 -20.45
N MET A 54 -10.86 13.06 -21.73
CA MET A 54 -11.95 12.30 -22.35
C MET A 54 -11.64 10.81 -22.43
N ARG A 55 -10.42 10.46 -22.82
CA ARG A 55 -10.00 9.05 -22.92
C ARG A 55 -10.01 8.36 -21.55
N GLU A 56 -9.43 8.99 -20.54
CA GLU A 56 -9.44 8.44 -19.18
C GLU A 56 -10.85 8.34 -18.59
N HIS A 57 -11.73 9.29 -18.92
CA HIS A 57 -13.15 9.21 -18.56
C HIS A 57 -13.80 7.96 -19.16
N GLU A 58 -13.63 7.73 -20.45
CA GLU A 58 -14.15 6.53 -21.11
C GLU A 58 -13.61 5.23 -20.48
N GLU A 59 -12.31 5.19 -20.19
CA GLU A 59 -11.68 4.04 -19.53
C GLU A 59 -12.25 3.80 -18.13
N ALA A 60 -12.36 4.84 -17.30
CA ALA A 60 -12.93 4.75 -15.96
C ALA A 60 -14.41 4.37 -15.99
N SER A 61 -15.18 4.88 -16.95
CA SER A 61 -16.62 4.61 -17.09
C SER A 61 -16.93 3.18 -17.53
N ARG A 62 -16.01 2.48 -18.23
CA ARG A 62 -16.20 1.07 -18.59
C ARG A 62 -16.13 0.16 -17.36
N ASN A 63 -15.13 0.33 -16.50
CA ASN A 63 -14.98 -0.45 -15.27
C ASN A 63 -14.17 0.31 -14.21
N ILE A 64 -14.87 0.97 -13.31
CA ILE A 64 -14.28 1.79 -12.24
C ILE A 64 -13.36 0.98 -11.33
N GLN A 65 -13.75 -0.25 -10.98
CA GLN A 65 -12.97 -1.07 -10.04
C GLN A 65 -11.62 -1.46 -10.65
N GLN A 66 -11.60 -1.78 -11.94
CA GLN A 66 -10.38 -2.10 -12.67
C GLN A 66 -9.53 -0.86 -12.97
N TYR A 67 -10.16 0.28 -13.26
CA TYR A 67 -9.43 1.54 -13.44
C TYR A 67 -8.72 1.94 -12.14
N LEU A 68 -9.44 1.87 -11.01
CA LEU A 68 -8.94 2.14 -9.67
C LEU A 68 -8.14 0.99 -9.05
N SER A 69 -7.85 -0.08 -9.81
CA SER A 69 -6.92 -1.12 -9.39
C SER A 69 -5.50 -0.89 -9.94
N ASN A 70 -5.31 0.16 -10.74
CA ASN A 70 -4.00 0.66 -11.14
C ASN A 70 -3.54 1.88 -10.29
N PRO A 71 -2.33 1.86 -9.70
CA PRO A 71 -1.83 2.95 -8.82
C PRO A 71 -1.69 4.31 -9.51
N ILE A 72 -1.34 4.31 -10.79
CA ILE A 72 -1.12 5.54 -11.55
C ILE A 72 -2.47 6.20 -11.82
N ASN A 73 -3.47 5.42 -12.27
CA ASN A 73 -4.84 5.88 -12.50
C ASN A 73 -5.51 6.37 -11.21
N ALA A 74 -5.31 5.67 -10.10
CA ALA A 74 -5.82 6.08 -8.80
C ALA A 74 -5.21 7.42 -8.35
N TYR A 75 -3.89 7.58 -8.48
CA TYR A 75 -3.20 8.84 -8.18
C TYR A 75 -3.70 9.98 -9.08
N LEU A 76 -3.72 9.79 -10.40
CA LEU A 76 -4.17 10.79 -11.37
C LEU A 76 -5.59 11.27 -11.07
N LEU A 77 -6.50 10.36 -10.70
CA LEU A 77 -7.86 10.72 -10.31
C LEU A 77 -7.89 11.60 -9.05
N VAL A 78 -7.15 11.22 -8.00
CA VAL A 78 -7.11 11.99 -6.75
C VAL A 78 -6.50 13.37 -6.98
N LYS A 79 -5.39 13.46 -7.73
CA LYS A 79 -4.76 14.72 -8.10
C LYS A 79 -5.71 15.63 -8.88
N ARG A 80 -6.43 15.06 -9.86
CA ARG A 80 -7.39 15.80 -10.68
C ARG A 80 -8.49 16.43 -9.83
N LEU A 81 -9.11 15.64 -8.95
CA LEU A 81 -10.21 16.11 -8.11
C LEU A 81 -9.79 17.09 -7.00
N THR A 82 -8.48 17.21 -6.72
CA THR A 82 -7.95 18.05 -5.64
C THR A 82 -7.24 19.30 -6.16
N THR A 83 -6.24 19.12 -7.01
CA THR A 83 -5.32 20.16 -7.46
C THR A 83 -5.79 20.77 -8.77
N ASP A 84 -6.10 19.94 -9.77
CA ASP A 84 -6.51 20.46 -11.08
C ASP A 84 -7.89 21.13 -10.99
N TRP A 85 -8.76 20.68 -10.08
CA TRP A 85 -10.08 21.25 -9.88
C TRP A 85 -10.03 22.72 -9.49
N ARG A 86 -9.10 23.11 -8.61
CA ARG A 86 -8.99 24.51 -8.17
C ARG A 86 -8.75 25.45 -9.35
N ARG A 87 -7.85 25.05 -10.26
CA ARG A 87 -7.57 25.81 -11.49
C ARG A 87 -8.79 25.88 -12.40
N VAL A 88 -9.55 24.80 -12.51
CA VAL A 88 -10.79 24.75 -13.30
C VAL A 88 -11.88 25.63 -12.65
N GLU A 89 -12.04 25.59 -11.32
CA GLU A 89 -12.99 26.40 -10.55
C GLU A 89 -12.70 27.91 -10.71
N GLU A 90 -11.42 28.31 -10.67
CA GLU A 90 -10.94 29.68 -10.94
C GLU A 90 -11.28 30.15 -12.37
N LEU A 91 -11.04 29.30 -13.39
CA LEU A 91 -11.35 29.63 -14.78
C LEU A 91 -12.86 29.71 -15.07
N ILE A 92 -13.68 28.96 -14.34
CA ILE A 92 -15.15 28.91 -14.50
C ILE A 92 -15.84 30.09 -13.77
N THR A 93 -15.23 30.61 -12.70
CA THR A 93 -15.80 31.70 -11.91
C THR A 93 -15.70 33.06 -12.59
N GLU A 94 -14.88 33.19 -13.64
CA GLU A 94 -14.88 34.34 -14.55
C GLU A 94 -16.01 34.20 -15.61
N ASP A 95 -17.14 34.81 -15.26
CA ASP A 95 -18.30 35.21 -16.08
C ASP A 95 -19.21 34.17 -16.78
N VAL A 96 -18.81 32.92 -17.00
CA VAL A 96 -19.65 31.96 -17.80
C VAL A 96 -20.16 30.74 -17.01
N GLY A 97 -19.73 30.56 -15.76
CA GLY A 97 -19.93 29.31 -15.03
C GLY A 97 -20.92 29.29 -13.87
N LYS A 98 -21.59 30.41 -13.51
CA LYS A 98 -22.36 30.51 -12.26
C LYS A 98 -23.44 29.42 -12.07
N ALA A 99 -24.14 29.04 -13.13
CA ALA A 99 -25.13 27.96 -13.09
C ALA A 99 -24.50 26.56 -12.92
N PHE A 100 -23.29 26.38 -13.47
CA PHE A 100 -22.56 25.12 -13.43
C PHE A 100 -21.83 24.92 -12.09
N VAL A 101 -21.17 25.96 -11.59
CA VAL A 101 -20.57 26.02 -10.24
C VAL A 101 -21.65 25.79 -9.19
N ALA A 102 -22.85 26.34 -9.35
CA ALA A 102 -23.97 26.08 -8.43
C ALA A 102 -24.42 24.60 -8.42
N ASN A 103 -24.47 23.93 -9.58
CA ASN A 103 -24.84 22.52 -9.67
C ASN A 103 -23.80 21.60 -9.00
N ILE A 104 -22.51 21.89 -9.17
CA ILE A 104 -21.42 21.12 -8.55
C ILE A 104 -21.24 21.47 -7.08
N THR A 105 -21.44 22.73 -6.68
CA THR A 105 -21.38 23.15 -5.27
C THR A 105 -22.51 22.49 -4.47
N ASN A 106 -23.70 22.35 -5.05
CA ASN A 106 -24.79 21.55 -4.48
C ASN A 106 -24.48 20.04 -4.47
N SER A 107 -23.71 19.55 -5.44
CA SER A 107 -23.23 18.16 -5.42
C SER A 107 -22.11 17.94 -4.39
N ARG A 108 -21.36 19.00 -4.02
CA ARG A 108 -20.27 18.98 -3.01
C ARG A 108 -20.78 18.71 -1.59
N SER A 109 -22.02 19.07 -1.26
CA SER A 109 -22.63 18.74 0.04
C SER A 109 -23.01 17.27 0.17
N ASP A 110 -23.34 16.61 -0.95
CA ASP A 110 -23.73 15.20 -0.98
C ASP A 110 -22.56 14.26 -1.34
N LEU A 111 -21.50 14.79 -1.98
CA LEU A 111 -20.32 14.07 -2.47
C LEU A 111 -19.05 14.58 -1.79
N LYS A 112 -18.45 13.77 -0.90
CA LYS A 112 -17.13 14.06 -0.33
C LYS A 112 -16.05 13.86 -1.39
N PHE A 113 -15.53 14.96 -1.94
CA PHE A 113 -14.35 14.93 -2.81
C PHE A 113 -13.08 14.61 -2.00
N PRO A 114 -12.04 14.06 -2.65
CA PRO A 114 -10.73 13.87 -2.02
C PRO A 114 -10.14 15.21 -1.58
N THR A 115 -9.26 15.15 -0.58
CA THR A 115 -8.57 16.28 0.03
C THR A 115 -7.06 16.26 -0.27
N GLU A 116 -6.32 17.29 0.14
CA GLU A 116 -4.84 17.28 0.04
C GLU A 116 -4.22 16.12 0.85
N GLU A 117 -4.85 15.68 1.94
CA GLU A 117 -4.43 14.50 2.69
C GLU A 117 -4.51 13.22 1.84
N ASP A 118 -5.59 13.09 1.05
CA ASP A 118 -5.77 11.95 0.14
C ASP A 118 -4.74 11.96 -0.99
N LEU A 119 -4.41 13.14 -1.52
CA LEU A 119 -3.36 13.30 -2.52
C LEU A 119 -1.99 12.90 -1.98
N ASN A 120 -1.63 13.37 -0.78
CA ASN A 120 -0.39 12.98 -0.13
C ASN A 120 -0.37 11.47 0.16
N GLY A 121 -1.48 10.91 0.65
CA GLY A 121 -1.61 9.47 0.89
C GLY A 121 -1.42 8.62 -0.37
N ALA A 122 -1.97 9.07 -1.50
CA ALA A 122 -1.79 8.41 -2.80
C ALA A 122 -0.32 8.50 -3.29
N ALA A 123 0.32 9.66 -3.15
CA ALA A 123 1.73 9.84 -3.50
C ALA A 123 2.65 8.94 -2.65
N VAL A 124 2.46 8.92 -1.32
CA VAL A 124 3.21 8.05 -0.40
C VAL A 124 3.00 6.57 -0.74
N ALA A 125 1.78 6.17 -1.09
CA ALA A 125 1.50 4.80 -1.53
C ALA A 125 2.26 4.45 -2.81
N LEU A 126 2.34 5.37 -3.78
CA LEU A 126 3.10 5.17 -5.01
C LEU A 126 4.61 5.05 -4.74
N MET A 127 5.18 5.90 -3.86
CA MET A 127 6.59 5.80 -3.46
C MET A 127 6.88 4.48 -2.75
N ARG A 128 5.98 4.02 -1.87
CA ARG A 128 6.13 2.71 -1.22
C ARG A 128 6.14 1.57 -2.24
N LEU A 129 5.28 1.63 -3.26
CA LEU A 129 5.29 0.65 -4.34
C LEU A 129 6.60 0.70 -5.14
N GLN A 130 7.09 1.92 -5.42
CA GLN A 130 8.36 2.13 -6.10
C GLN A 130 9.52 1.49 -5.33
N ASP A 131 9.63 1.74 -4.03
CA ASP A 131 10.63 1.14 -3.14
C ASP A 131 10.51 -0.39 -3.08
N THR A 132 9.31 -0.87 -2.76
CA THR A 132 9.07 -2.30 -2.51
C THR A 132 9.37 -3.12 -3.75
N TYR A 133 8.93 -2.66 -4.92
CA TYR A 133 9.07 -3.40 -6.17
C TYR A 133 10.25 -2.93 -7.04
N LYS A 134 11.09 -2.00 -6.56
CA LYS A 134 12.22 -1.42 -7.31
C LYS A 134 11.81 -0.91 -8.69
N LEU A 135 10.69 -0.20 -8.75
CA LEU A 135 10.17 0.31 -10.02
C LEU A 135 11.00 1.50 -10.49
N GLU A 136 11.40 1.49 -11.75
CA GLU A 136 12.11 2.62 -12.35
C GLU A 136 11.15 3.81 -12.53
N THR A 137 11.56 5.00 -12.09
CA THR A 137 10.74 6.22 -12.16
C THR A 137 10.22 6.47 -13.58
N ALA A 138 11.08 6.32 -14.58
CA ALA A 138 10.71 6.49 -15.99
C ALA A 138 9.69 5.45 -16.50
N GLN A 139 9.67 4.24 -15.93
CA GLN A 139 8.65 3.24 -16.27
C GLN A 139 7.33 3.57 -15.60
N VAL A 140 7.33 3.88 -14.31
CA VAL A 140 6.13 4.30 -13.58
C VAL A 140 5.52 5.53 -14.25
N ALA A 141 6.33 6.52 -14.59
CA ALA A 141 5.89 7.71 -15.28
C ALA A 141 5.39 7.42 -16.71
N ARG A 142 5.74 6.31 -17.35
CA ARG A 142 5.20 5.91 -18.66
C ARG A 142 3.93 5.08 -18.57
N GLY A 143 3.43 4.81 -17.37
CA GLY A 143 2.28 3.92 -17.20
C GLY A 143 2.66 2.43 -17.18
N VAL A 144 3.96 2.11 -17.07
CA VAL A 144 4.47 0.74 -17.07
C VAL A 144 4.79 0.31 -15.63
N LEU A 145 4.15 -0.75 -15.17
CA LEU A 145 4.43 -1.35 -13.87
C LEU A 145 4.90 -2.79 -14.08
N ASN A 146 6.15 -3.05 -13.70
CA ASN A 146 6.78 -4.36 -13.81
C ASN A 146 6.68 -4.95 -15.24
N GLY A 147 6.94 -4.13 -16.25
CA GLY A 147 6.89 -4.51 -17.66
C GLY A 147 5.51 -4.54 -18.32
N VAL A 148 4.43 -4.25 -17.58
CA VAL A 148 3.05 -4.22 -18.12
C VAL A 148 2.56 -2.77 -18.27
N GLN A 149 2.08 -2.41 -19.46
CA GLN A 149 1.48 -1.10 -19.74
C GLN A 149 0.04 -1.06 -19.19
N TYR A 150 -0.23 -0.12 -18.30
CA TYR A 150 -1.55 0.00 -17.65
C TYR A 150 -2.25 1.35 -17.86
N SER A 151 -1.52 2.42 -18.12
CA SER A 151 -2.08 3.78 -18.22
C SER A 151 -1.38 4.62 -19.28
N THR A 152 -1.88 5.82 -19.56
CA THR A 152 -1.33 6.71 -20.60
C THR A 152 -0.09 7.49 -20.19
N GLY A 153 0.49 7.19 -19.04
CA GLY A 153 1.67 7.86 -18.50
C GLY A 153 1.35 9.17 -17.76
N LEU A 154 2.30 9.59 -16.95
CA LEU A 154 2.31 10.82 -16.18
C LEU A 154 2.94 11.95 -17.00
N SER A 155 2.36 13.15 -16.93
CA SER A 155 2.94 14.37 -17.49
C SER A 155 4.10 14.90 -16.65
N ALA A 156 4.86 15.85 -17.18
CA ALA A 156 5.87 16.59 -16.42
C ALA A 156 5.29 17.24 -15.16
N GLY A 157 4.04 17.74 -15.24
CA GLY A 157 3.34 18.34 -14.11
C GLY A 157 2.93 17.33 -13.03
N ASP A 158 2.58 16.10 -13.42
CA ASP A 158 2.29 15.02 -12.48
C ASP A 158 3.56 14.57 -11.74
N CYS A 159 4.67 14.43 -12.47
CA CYS A 159 5.97 14.09 -11.91
C CYS A 159 6.46 15.16 -10.92
N PHE A 160 6.28 16.44 -11.26
CA PHE A 160 6.58 17.55 -10.35
C PHE A 160 5.75 17.47 -9.07
N GLU A 161 4.45 17.21 -9.17
CA GLU A 161 3.57 17.12 -8.00
C GLU A 161 3.97 15.94 -7.09
N LEU A 162 4.30 14.77 -7.67
CA LEU A 162 4.85 13.64 -6.91
C LEU A 162 6.13 14.01 -6.18
N GLY A 163 7.08 14.66 -6.88
CA GLY A 163 8.32 15.14 -6.27
C GLY A 163 8.07 16.14 -5.13
N ARG A 164 7.08 17.03 -5.28
CA ARG A 164 6.69 18.01 -4.26
C ARG A 164 6.10 17.35 -3.02
N GLN A 165 5.23 16.36 -3.18
CA GLN A 165 4.68 15.60 -2.05
C GLN A 165 5.79 14.83 -1.32
N SER A 166 6.72 14.20 -2.05
CA SER A 166 7.89 13.55 -1.45
C SER A 166 8.76 14.53 -0.66
N TYR A 167 8.99 15.73 -1.20
CA TYR A 167 9.74 16.79 -0.52
C TYR A 167 9.08 17.20 0.80
N ASN A 168 7.76 17.42 0.78
CA ASN A 168 7.00 17.81 1.97
C ASN A 168 7.04 16.74 3.07
N ASN A 169 7.19 15.48 2.69
CA ASN A 169 7.35 14.35 3.61
C ASN A 169 8.82 14.13 4.06
N GLY A 170 9.77 14.96 3.60
CA GLY A 170 11.19 14.81 3.90
C GLY A 170 11.89 13.69 3.12
N ASP A 171 11.24 13.13 2.12
CA ASP A 171 11.80 12.09 1.25
C ASP A 171 12.58 12.72 0.08
N TYR A 172 13.78 13.18 0.39
CA TYR A 172 14.66 13.82 -0.59
C TYR A 172 15.17 12.85 -1.66
N TYR A 173 15.15 11.53 -1.40
CA TYR A 173 15.52 10.51 -2.37
C TYR A 173 14.52 10.49 -3.54
N HIS A 174 13.24 10.26 -3.24
CA HIS A 174 12.19 10.26 -4.25
C HIS A 174 11.98 11.64 -4.85
N THR A 175 12.18 12.72 -4.09
CA THR A 175 12.10 14.08 -4.64
C THR A 175 13.06 14.26 -5.82
N VAL A 176 14.32 13.85 -5.67
CA VAL A 176 15.31 13.98 -6.76
C VAL A 176 14.91 13.14 -7.97
N LEU A 177 14.45 11.91 -7.76
CA LEU A 177 14.01 11.02 -8.84
C LEU A 177 12.86 11.64 -9.65
N TRP A 178 11.80 12.08 -8.98
CA TRP A 178 10.60 12.60 -9.63
C TRP A 178 10.79 14.00 -10.21
N MET A 179 11.61 14.84 -9.59
CA MET A 179 11.98 16.15 -10.14
C MET A 179 12.86 16.02 -11.39
N GLN A 180 13.78 15.04 -11.42
CA GLN A 180 14.56 14.75 -12.63
C GLN A 180 13.65 14.23 -13.75
N GLU A 181 12.74 13.30 -13.44
CA GLU A 181 11.76 12.79 -14.41
C GLU A 181 10.87 13.91 -14.98
N ALA A 182 10.45 14.85 -14.12
CA ALA A 182 9.70 16.02 -14.53
C ALA A 182 10.50 16.92 -15.48
N MET A 183 11.80 17.11 -15.20
CA MET A 183 12.71 17.89 -16.06
C MET A 183 12.88 17.24 -17.43
N ASP A 184 13.06 15.92 -17.46
CA ASP A 184 13.28 15.16 -18.68
C ASP A 184 12.01 15.19 -19.56
N ARG A 185 10.83 14.97 -18.97
CA ARG A 185 9.54 15.08 -19.69
C ARG A 185 9.22 16.47 -20.17
N MET A 186 9.58 17.50 -19.42
CA MET A 186 9.34 18.88 -19.84
C MET A 186 10.08 19.21 -21.15
N GLN A 187 11.23 18.58 -21.41
CA GLN A 187 11.95 18.74 -22.69
C GLN A 187 11.22 18.03 -23.83
N GLU A 188 10.59 16.89 -23.56
CA GLU A 188 9.79 16.11 -24.53
C GLU A 188 8.43 16.77 -24.83
N GLU A 189 7.80 17.41 -23.84
CA GLU A 189 6.45 17.99 -23.92
C GLU A 189 6.36 19.35 -24.63
N GLN A 190 7.47 19.91 -25.11
CA GLN A 190 7.61 21.15 -25.91
C GLN A 190 6.45 22.17 -25.78
N ASN A 191 6.58 23.12 -24.84
CA ASN A 191 5.71 24.31 -24.64
C ASN A 191 4.27 24.09 -24.12
N HIS A 192 3.93 22.90 -23.60
CA HIS A 192 2.60 22.63 -23.02
C HIS A 192 2.63 22.19 -21.53
N THR A 193 3.66 22.56 -20.78
CA THR A 193 3.79 22.15 -19.38
C THR A 193 3.13 23.13 -18.41
N SER A 194 2.50 22.61 -17.37
CA SER A 194 1.91 23.41 -16.28
C SER A 194 2.93 23.83 -15.21
N VAL A 195 4.21 23.49 -15.41
CA VAL A 195 5.31 23.66 -14.46
C VAL A 195 6.50 24.29 -15.18
N SER A 196 7.20 25.21 -14.49
CA SER A 196 8.35 25.91 -15.03
C SER A 196 9.68 25.28 -14.59
N LYS A 197 10.72 25.44 -15.42
CA LYS A 197 12.08 24.98 -15.11
C LYS A 197 12.62 25.53 -13.77
N PRO A 198 12.43 26.83 -13.44
CA PRO A 198 12.81 27.36 -12.13
C PRO A 198 12.18 26.62 -10.94
N ASP A 199 10.90 26.26 -11.04
CA ASP A 199 10.19 25.56 -9.95
C ASP A 199 10.82 24.19 -9.69
N ILE A 200 11.13 23.43 -10.74
CA ILE A 200 11.76 22.11 -10.63
C ILE A 200 13.17 22.23 -10.02
N LEU A 201 13.97 23.20 -10.51
CA LEU A 201 15.33 23.41 -10.03
C LEU A 201 15.39 23.77 -8.55
N GLU A 202 14.40 24.50 -8.03
CA GLU A 202 14.36 24.88 -6.62
C GLU A 202 14.31 23.64 -5.71
N TYR A 203 13.36 22.73 -5.96
CA TYR A 203 13.22 21.49 -5.19
C TYR A 203 14.37 20.51 -5.43
N LEU A 204 14.80 20.38 -6.69
CA LEU A 204 15.85 19.45 -7.09
C LEU A 204 17.21 19.83 -6.48
N ALA A 205 17.57 21.12 -6.49
CA ALA A 205 18.82 21.63 -5.90
C ALA A 205 18.89 21.35 -4.40
N PHE A 206 17.85 21.72 -3.65
CA PHE A 206 17.81 21.49 -2.21
C PHE A 206 17.82 20.00 -1.85
N SER A 207 17.03 19.19 -2.55
CA SER A 207 16.96 17.74 -2.26
C SER A 207 18.27 17.03 -2.59
N THR A 208 18.96 17.45 -3.66
CA THR A 208 20.30 16.95 -4.00
C THR A 208 21.34 17.32 -2.94
N TYR A 209 21.20 18.51 -2.36
CA TYR A 209 22.01 18.92 -1.20
C TYR A 209 21.76 18.02 0.00
N MET A 210 20.49 17.75 0.34
CA MET A 210 20.11 16.88 1.46
C MET A 210 20.59 15.43 1.29
N GLN A 211 20.78 14.97 0.04
CA GLN A 211 21.42 13.68 -0.27
C GLN A 211 22.96 13.71 -0.21
N GLY A 212 23.58 14.86 0.09
CA GLY A 212 25.01 15.01 0.29
C GLY A 212 25.81 15.43 -0.95
N ASN A 213 25.18 15.63 -2.11
CA ASN A 213 25.87 16.07 -3.33
C ASN A 213 25.84 17.60 -3.48
N VAL A 214 26.66 18.27 -2.66
CA VAL A 214 26.72 19.74 -2.57
C VAL A 214 27.18 20.38 -3.89
N VAL A 215 28.05 19.72 -4.65
CA VAL A 215 28.59 20.26 -5.91
C VAL A 215 27.48 20.33 -6.97
N ARG A 216 26.71 19.26 -7.14
CA ARG A 216 25.57 19.25 -8.07
C ARG A 216 24.47 20.20 -7.62
N ALA A 217 24.19 20.28 -6.32
CA ALA A 217 23.25 21.25 -5.76
C ALA A 217 23.65 22.70 -6.08
N LEU A 218 24.94 23.05 -5.93
CA LEU A 218 25.45 24.36 -6.29
C LEU A 218 25.33 24.65 -7.79
N SER A 219 25.63 23.68 -8.64
CA SER A 219 25.48 23.82 -10.10
C SER A 219 24.03 24.15 -10.49
N MET A 220 23.06 23.40 -9.97
CA MET A 220 21.63 23.63 -10.24
C MET A 220 21.13 24.95 -9.62
N THR A 221 21.68 25.35 -8.48
CA THR A 221 21.38 26.65 -7.86
C THR A 221 21.88 27.81 -8.69
N ASN A 222 23.06 27.70 -9.31
CA ASN A 222 23.57 28.72 -10.22
C ASN A 222 22.70 28.80 -11.48
N GLU A 223 22.33 27.65 -12.06
CA GLU A 223 21.42 27.61 -13.20
C GLU A 223 20.05 28.26 -12.89
N LEU A 224 19.52 28.03 -11.68
CA LEU A 224 18.30 28.70 -11.21
C LEU A 224 18.48 30.23 -11.14
N LEU A 225 19.62 30.71 -10.64
CA LEU A 225 19.93 32.14 -10.55
C LEU A 225 20.23 32.79 -11.89
N ASP A 226 20.69 32.04 -12.88
CA ASP A 226 20.84 32.53 -14.25
C ASP A 226 19.48 32.81 -14.90
N ILE A 227 18.46 32.02 -14.55
CA ILE A 227 17.07 32.19 -15.03
C ILE A 227 16.31 33.24 -14.19
N VAL A 228 16.46 33.18 -12.86
CA VAL A 228 15.78 34.06 -11.90
C VAL A 228 16.81 34.67 -10.93
N PRO A 229 17.48 35.77 -11.32
CA PRO A 229 18.56 36.37 -10.52
C PRO A 229 18.11 36.88 -9.15
N THR A 230 16.83 37.19 -8.98
CA THR A 230 16.24 37.74 -7.75
C THR A 230 15.70 36.67 -6.80
N HIS A 231 15.92 35.38 -7.10
CA HIS A 231 15.38 34.29 -6.31
C HIS A 231 15.99 34.24 -4.89
N GLN A 232 15.24 34.68 -3.88
CA GLN A 232 15.74 34.86 -2.51
C GLN A 232 16.34 33.58 -1.90
N ARG A 233 15.66 32.43 -2.01
CA ARG A 233 16.13 31.16 -1.44
C ARG A 233 17.42 30.66 -2.11
N ALA A 234 17.50 30.72 -3.44
CA ALA A 234 18.66 30.32 -4.21
C ALA A 234 19.91 31.16 -3.91
N LEU A 235 19.76 32.47 -3.70
CA LEU A 235 20.87 33.34 -3.29
C LEU A 235 21.47 32.92 -1.94
N GLY A 236 20.62 32.61 -0.96
CA GLY A 236 21.05 32.09 0.34
C GLY A 236 21.72 30.71 0.23
N ASN A 237 21.08 29.78 -0.50
CA ASN A 237 21.61 28.42 -0.72
C ASN A 237 22.98 28.44 -1.41
N ARG A 238 23.18 29.30 -2.41
CA ARG A 238 24.46 29.43 -3.13
C ARG A 238 25.60 29.77 -2.17
N ALA A 239 25.42 30.79 -1.34
CA ALA A 239 26.42 31.21 -0.36
C ALA A 239 26.75 30.08 0.62
N TYR A 240 25.70 29.40 1.12
CA TYR A 240 25.83 28.30 2.05
C TYR A 240 26.57 27.08 1.45
N TYR A 241 26.20 26.66 0.23
CA TYR A 241 26.86 25.53 -0.46
C TYR A 241 28.32 25.82 -0.78
N GLN A 242 28.65 27.05 -1.20
CA GLN A 242 30.04 27.47 -1.42
C GLN A 242 30.87 27.41 -0.14
N GLU A 243 30.31 27.87 0.99
CA GLU A 243 30.97 27.79 2.29
C GLU A 243 31.23 26.34 2.72
N GLU A 244 30.25 25.44 2.56
CA GLU A 244 30.41 24.03 2.93
C GLU A 244 31.48 23.32 2.10
N ILE A 245 31.52 23.58 0.78
CA ILE A 245 32.56 23.03 -0.10
C ILE A 245 33.95 23.52 0.33
N GLN A 246 34.09 24.81 0.67
CA GLN A 246 35.35 25.37 1.16
C GLN A 246 35.76 24.74 2.50
N LYS A 247 34.83 24.54 3.44
CA LYS A 247 35.09 23.87 4.72
C LYS A 247 35.62 22.44 4.50
N LYS A 248 34.92 21.64 3.69
CA LYS A 248 35.35 20.27 3.35
C LYS A 248 36.73 20.22 2.67
N THR A 249 37.01 21.19 1.80
CA THR A 249 38.31 21.32 1.11
C THR A 249 39.43 21.70 2.09
N ASN A 250 39.16 22.57 3.05
CA ASN A 250 40.14 22.96 4.06
C ASN A 250 40.40 21.83 5.08
N GLU A 251 39.37 21.06 5.44
CA GLU A 251 39.50 19.87 6.29
C GLU A 251 40.29 18.75 5.61
N SER A 252 40.07 18.50 4.32
CA SER A 252 40.86 17.52 3.56
C SER A 252 42.31 17.95 3.41
N ARG A 253 42.58 19.24 3.18
CA ARG A 253 43.94 19.81 3.17
C ARG A 253 44.64 19.69 4.53
N LYS A 254 43.94 19.85 5.65
CA LYS A 254 44.51 19.66 7.00
C LYS A 254 44.84 18.19 7.33
N LYS A 255 44.19 17.23 6.67
CA LYS A 255 44.46 15.79 6.84
C LYS A 255 45.60 15.27 5.95
N ARG A 256 46.03 16.04 4.95
CA ARG A 256 47.07 15.64 3.99
C ARG A 256 48.40 16.30 4.37
N GLY A 257 49.13 15.67 5.27
CA GLY A 257 50.54 15.99 5.54
C GLY A 257 51.45 15.33 4.50
N GLU A 258 52.38 16.13 3.95
CA GLU A 258 53.59 15.81 3.18
C GLU A 258 53.78 14.40 2.60
N ASP A 259 53.14 14.10 1.47
CA ASP A 259 53.71 13.23 0.43
C ASP A 259 53.24 13.68 -0.96
N GLY A 260 54.20 14.24 -1.70
CA GLY A 260 53.99 14.88 -3.00
C GLY A 260 53.73 13.90 -4.13
N SER A 261 52.47 13.61 -4.41
CA SER A 261 52.03 13.17 -5.74
C SER A 261 50.84 14.00 -6.21
N GLU A 262 51.10 14.81 -7.25
CA GLU A 262 50.09 15.37 -8.13
C GLU A 262 49.54 14.23 -8.99
N ASP A 263 48.29 13.83 -8.77
CA ASP A 263 47.49 13.22 -9.83
C ASP A 263 45.98 13.21 -9.52
N SER A 264 45.22 13.60 -10.55
CA SER A 264 43.76 13.50 -10.74
C SER A 264 42.82 14.38 -9.91
N VAL A 265 42.27 15.38 -10.60
CA VAL A 265 40.91 15.90 -10.37
C VAL A 265 39.94 14.70 -10.38
N PRO A 266 39.08 14.48 -9.37
CA PRO A 266 38.11 13.40 -9.43
C PRO A 266 37.19 13.64 -10.63
N PRO A 267 37.00 12.66 -11.53
CA PRO A 267 36.10 12.82 -12.65
C PRO A 267 34.68 13.03 -12.12
N ASN A 268 33.93 13.82 -12.90
CA ASN A 268 32.49 14.11 -12.79
C ASN A 268 31.73 13.04 -11.98
N PRO A 269 31.04 13.38 -10.86
CA PRO A 269 30.18 12.42 -10.17
C PRO A 269 28.89 12.31 -10.98
N SER A 270 29.00 11.66 -12.15
CA SER A 270 27.89 10.89 -12.70
C SER A 270 27.34 10.04 -11.55
N PHE A 271 26.03 10.05 -11.40
CA PHE A 271 25.31 9.29 -10.38
C PHE A 271 25.52 7.79 -10.66
N THR A 272 26.66 7.24 -10.27
CA THR A 272 26.81 5.79 -10.14
C THR A 272 26.21 5.46 -8.79
N VAL A 273 24.99 4.93 -8.81
CA VAL A 273 24.47 4.10 -7.72
C VAL A 273 25.57 3.08 -7.46
N THR A 274 26.31 3.26 -6.37
CA THR A 274 27.35 2.33 -5.99
C THR A 274 26.65 0.98 -5.86
N GLU A 275 27.00 0.01 -6.70
CA GLU A 275 26.48 -1.35 -6.60
C GLU A 275 26.84 -1.87 -5.21
N LYS A 276 25.90 -1.74 -4.27
CA LYS A 276 26.05 -2.28 -2.93
C LYS A 276 26.17 -3.78 -3.12
N ARG A 277 27.34 -4.32 -2.79
CA ARG A 277 27.60 -5.76 -2.61
C ARG A 277 26.37 -6.40 -1.99
N MET A 278 25.82 -7.46 -2.60
CA MET A 278 24.69 -8.21 -2.03
C MET A 278 25.05 -8.60 -0.60
N LYS A 279 24.35 -7.97 0.36
CA LYS A 279 24.47 -8.31 1.78
C LYS A 279 24.07 -9.77 1.96
N SER A 280 24.74 -10.47 2.88
CA SER A 280 24.25 -11.78 3.31
C SER A 280 22.88 -11.63 4.00
N VAL A 281 22.04 -12.68 3.99
CA VAL A 281 20.70 -12.64 4.63
C VAL A 281 20.76 -12.22 6.11
N SER A 282 21.88 -12.51 6.78
CA SER A 282 22.18 -12.12 8.17
C SER A 282 22.52 -10.65 8.36
N GLU A 283 22.92 -9.94 7.30
CA GLU A 283 23.29 -8.51 7.33
C GLU A 283 22.16 -7.60 6.83
N MET A 284 21.06 -8.17 6.33
CA MET A 284 19.88 -7.44 5.85
C MET A 284 19.02 -6.96 7.01
N THR A 285 18.49 -5.74 6.89
CA THR A 285 17.44 -5.25 7.80
C THR A 285 16.12 -6.01 7.56
N GLU A 286 15.20 -5.98 8.53
CA GLU A 286 13.87 -6.59 8.34
C GLU A 286 13.14 -5.97 7.14
N ARG A 287 13.23 -4.66 6.98
CA ARG A 287 12.65 -3.96 5.82
C ARG A 287 13.23 -4.43 4.49
N GLU A 288 14.56 -4.53 4.37
CA GLU A 288 15.22 -5.02 3.15
C GLU A 288 14.73 -6.44 2.79
N ARG A 289 14.63 -7.32 3.81
CA ARG A 289 14.17 -8.69 3.62
C ARG A 289 12.69 -8.76 3.24
N TYR A 290 11.84 -7.96 3.88
CA TYR A 290 10.43 -7.83 3.54
C TYR A 290 10.22 -7.42 2.08
N GLU A 291 10.91 -6.35 1.63
CA GLU A 291 10.81 -5.87 0.26
C GLU A 291 11.32 -6.90 -0.75
N MET A 292 12.42 -7.60 -0.44
CA MET A 292 12.94 -8.70 -1.27
C MET A 292 11.97 -9.88 -1.39
N LEU A 293 11.30 -10.27 -0.30
CA LEU A 293 10.27 -11.31 -0.32
C LEU A 293 9.08 -10.88 -1.17
N CYS A 294 8.64 -9.63 -1.03
CA CYS A 294 7.56 -9.08 -1.85
C CYS A 294 7.90 -9.02 -3.35
N ARG A 295 9.18 -8.98 -3.73
CA ARG A 295 9.62 -9.10 -5.13
C ARG A 295 9.82 -10.54 -5.60
N GLY A 296 9.88 -11.50 -4.68
CA GLY A 296 10.29 -12.87 -4.99
C GLY A 296 11.80 -13.02 -5.22
N ASP A 297 12.61 -12.05 -4.78
CA ASP A 297 14.08 -12.08 -4.90
C ASP A 297 14.68 -13.17 -4.02
N ILE A 298 14.04 -13.46 -2.88
CA ILE A 298 14.47 -14.50 -1.94
C ILE A 298 13.66 -15.76 -2.21
N LYS A 299 14.37 -16.84 -2.52
CA LYS A 299 13.78 -18.17 -2.69
C LYS A 299 14.16 -19.07 -1.52
N MET A 300 13.22 -19.92 -1.12
CA MET A 300 13.47 -20.96 -0.14
C MET A 300 14.64 -21.86 -0.60
N PRO A 301 15.52 -22.33 0.31
CA PRO A 301 16.57 -23.28 -0.04
C PRO A 301 16.02 -24.55 -0.70
N LEU A 302 16.69 -25.05 -1.73
CA LEU A 302 16.31 -26.29 -2.43
C LEU A 302 16.27 -27.52 -1.50
N SER A 303 17.07 -27.50 -0.44
CA SER A 303 17.07 -28.54 0.59
C SER A 303 15.73 -28.65 1.32
N ILE A 304 15.03 -27.54 1.52
CA ILE A 304 13.69 -27.52 2.14
C ILE A 304 12.62 -27.77 1.06
N GLN A 305 12.73 -27.12 -0.11
CA GLN A 305 11.74 -27.26 -1.18
C GLN A 305 11.52 -28.73 -1.60
N LYS A 306 12.59 -29.54 -1.67
CA LYS A 306 12.49 -30.96 -2.06
C LYS A 306 11.75 -31.82 -1.04
N GLU A 307 11.56 -31.34 0.19
CA GLU A 307 10.90 -32.07 1.28
C GLU A 307 9.40 -31.77 1.35
N LEU A 308 8.97 -30.62 0.85
CA LEU A 308 7.56 -30.22 0.78
C LEU A 308 6.73 -31.20 -0.05
N ARG A 309 5.51 -31.47 0.40
CA ARG A 309 4.56 -32.38 -0.26
C ARG A 309 3.19 -31.75 -0.46
N CYS A 310 2.54 -32.15 -1.53
CA CYS A 310 1.10 -31.98 -1.71
C CYS A 310 0.41 -33.32 -1.47
N ARG A 311 -0.70 -33.33 -0.74
CA ARG A 311 -1.44 -34.54 -0.40
C ARG A 311 -2.92 -34.27 -0.19
N TYR A 312 -3.71 -35.32 -0.38
CA TYR A 312 -5.09 -35.36 0.08
C TYR A 312 -5.10 -35.78 1.55
N VAL A 313 -5.75 -35.00 2.42
CA VAL A 313 -5.78 -35.28 3.86
C VAL A 313 -7.21 -35.46 4.35
N ASP A 314 -7.44 -36.54 5.10
CA ASP A 314 -8.71 -36.81 5.78
C ASP A 314 -8.68 -36.51 7.28
N ARG A 315 -7.48 -36.37 7.88
CA ARG A 315 -7.27 -36.05 9.30
C ARG A 315 -8.02 -36.97 10.28
N GLY A 316 -8.37 -38.19 9.86
CA GLY A 316 -9.20 -39.12 10.62
C GLY A 316 -10.67 -38.72 10.73
N ILE A 317 -11.09 -37.64 10.06
CA ILE A 317 -12.44 -37.10 10.12
C ILE A 317 -13.32 -37.88 9.12
N PRO A 318 -14.42 -38.53 9.56
CA PRO A 318 -15.24 -39.37 8.68
C PRO A 318 -15.73 -38.67 7.40
N TYR A 319 -16.10 -37.39 7.51
CA TYR A 319 -16.53 -36.58 6.36
C TYR A 319 -15.43 -36.43 5.29
N LEU A 320 -14.18 -36.22 5.70
CA LEU A 320 -13.06 -36.00 4.78
C LEU A 320 -12.54 -37.30 4.14
N LYS A 321 -13.01 -38.48 4.57
CA LYS A 321 -12.72 -39.74 3.85
C LYS A 321 -13.38 -39.78 2.48
N ILE A 322 -14.49 -39.06 2.31
CA ILE A 322 -15.25 -38.97 1.05
C ILE A 322 -14.78 -37.75 0.24
N GLY A 323 -14.55 -36.62 0.92
CA GLY A 323 -14.05 -35.39 0.32
C GLY A 323 -12.77 -34.92 1.01
N PRO A 324 -11.60 -35.51 0.71
CA PRO A 324 -10.35 -35.14 1.38
C PRO A 324 -9.91 -33.74 0.98
N LEU A 325 -9.28 -33.03 1.91
CA LEU A 325 -8.75 -31.69 1.67
C LEU A 325 -7.47 -31.78 0.84
N LYS A 326 -7.33 -30.87 -0.13
CA LYS A 326 -6.11 -30.70 -0.92
C LYS A 326 -5.12 -29.84 -0.14
N GLU A 327 -4.16 -30.46 0.54
CA GLU A 327 -3.14 -29.79 1.34
C GLU A 327 -1.83 -29.67 0.54
N GLU A 328 -1.24 -28.48 0.54
CA GLU A 328 0.10 -28.18 0.03
C GLU A 328 0.95 -27.64 1.19
N GLU A 329 2.09 -28.27 1.45
CA GLU A 329 3.05 -27.76 2.43
C GLU A 329 3.82 -26.57 1.85
N ALA A 330 3.66 -25.40 2.48
CA ALA A 330 4.42 -24.20 2.14
C ALA A 330 5.68 -24.04 3.00
N TYR A 331 5.70 -24.61 4.21
CA TYR A 331 6.88 -24.69 5.07
C TYR A 331 6.72 -25.81 6.12
N LEU A 332 7.83 -26.37 6.59
CA LEU A 332 7.82 -27.53 7.50
C LEU A 332 7.82 -27.14 8.98
N GLU A 333 8.67 -26.20 9.39
CA GLU A 333 8.85 -25.82 10.79
C GLU A 333 9.17 -24.31 10.94
N PRO A 334 8.19 -23.47 11.33
CA PRO A 334 6.81 -23.83 11.68
C PRO A 334 6.04 -24.38 10.48
N ARG A 335 5.10 -25.28 10.77
CA ARG A 335 4.26 -25.87 9.72
C ARG A 335 3.32 -24.81 9.15
N ILE A 336 3.49 -24.52 7.86
CA ILE A 336 2.62 -23.63 7.08
C ILE A 336 2.07 -24.43 5.93
N VAL A 337 0.75 -24.46 5.79
CA VAL A 337 0.08 -25.19 4.71
C VAL A 337 -0.91 -24.32 3.97
N ILE A 338 -1.08 -24.59 2.69
CA ILE A 338 -2.12 -24.02 1.84
C ILE A 338 -3.13 -25.14 1.56
N TYR A 339 -4.40 -24.87 1.83
CA TYR A 339 -5.50 -25.70 1.38
C TYR A 339 -6.12 -25.12 0.11
N HIS A 340 -6.34 -25.97 -0.89
CA HIS A 340 -6.97 -25.58 -2.15
C HIS A 340 -8.45 -25.97 -2.17
N ASP A 341 -9.25 -25.15 -2.86
CA ASP A 341 -10.69 -25.36 -3.08
C ASP A 341 -11.48 -25.45 -1.76
N VAL A 342 -11.18 -24.56 -0.82
CA VAL A 342 -11.78 -24.53 0.53
C VAL A 342 -12.70 -23.33 0.75
N ILE A 343 -12.88 -22.46 -0.23
CA ILE A 343 -13.91 -21.43 -0.21
C ILE A 343 -14.40 -21.20 -1.63
N TYR A 344 -15.71 -21.18 -1.83
CA TYR A 344 -16.32 -21.23 -3.16
C TYR A 344 -16.83 -19.85 -3.61
N ASP A 345 -17.07 -19.70 -4.91
CA ASP A 345 -17.43 -18.40 -5.51
C ASP A 345 -18.70 -17.78 -4.92
N ASP A 346 -19.73 -18.59 -4.67
CA ASP A 346 -20.98 -18.16 -4.05
C ASP A 346 -20.79 -17.71 -2.58
N GLU A 347 -19.96 -18.44 -1.83
CA GLU A 347 -19.55 -18.07 -0.47
C GLU A 347 -18.77 -16.75 -0.49
N ILE A 348 -17.78 -16.62 -1.37
CA ILE A 348 -16.94 -15.42 -1.55
C ILE A 348 -17.80 -14.20 -1.86
N GLU A 349 -18.68 -14.29 -2.86
CA GLU A 349 -19.49 -13.16 -3.28
C GLU A 349 -20.50 -12.73 -2.21
N THR A 350 -21.02 -13.69 -1.44
CA THR A 350 -21.88 -13.37 -0.29
C THR A 350 -21.10 -12.67 0.81
N ILE A 351 -19.93 -13.19 1.18
CA ILE A 351 -19.06 -12.60 2.21
C ILE A 351 -18.65 -11.18 1.81
N LYS A 352 -18.22 -10.97 0.55
CA LYS A 352 -17.89 -9.64 0.02
C LYS A 352 -19.07 -8.67 0.11
N ARG A 353 -20.26 -9.09 -0.33
CA ARG A 353 -21.48 -8.27 -0.30
C ARG A 353 -21.89 -7.87 1.12
N MET A 354 -21.75 -8.77 2.09
CA MET A 354 -22.04 -8.49 3.50
C MET A 354 -20.96 -7.59 4.16
N ALA A 355 -19.70 -7.73 3.76
CA ALA A 355 -18.58 -6.97 4.30
C ALA A 355 -18.48 -5.53 3.77
N GLN A 356 -18.69 -5.32 2.45
CA GLN A 356 -18.64 -4.01 1.79
C GLN A 356 -19.38 -2.88 2.54
N PRO A 357 -20.64 -3.05 2.98
CA PRO A 357 -21.35 -2.01 3.73
C PRO A 357 -20.79 -1.75 5.14
N ARG A 358 -20.00 -2.66 5.69
CA ARG A 358 -19.45 -2.55 7.05
C ARG A 358 -18.01 -2.03 7.06
N PHE A 359 -17.39 -1.93 5.89
CA PHE A 359 -16.00 -1.52 5.78
C PHE A 359 -15.74 -0.16 6.39
N ARG A 360 -14.85 -0.19 7.39
CA ARG A 360 -14.21 0.99 7.97
C ARG A 360 -12.71 0.88 7.71
N ARG A 361 -12.02 2.02 7.69
CA ARG A 361 -10.55 2.02 7.65
C ARG A 361 -10.06 1.23 8.87
N ALA A 362 -9.17 0.27 8.66
CA ALA A 362 -8.70 -0.59 9.73
C ALA A 362 -8.00 0.25 10.80
N THR A 363 -8.40 0.08 12.05
CA THR A 363 -7.73 0.62 13.22
C THR A 363 -6.87 -0.47 13.87
N VAL A 364 -5.79 -0.07 14.51
CA VAL A 364 -4.89 -0.95 15.28
C VAL A 364 -5.01 -0.61 16.74
N GLN A 365 -4.86 -1.59 17.62
CA GLN A 365 -4.75 -1.32 19.05
C GLN A 365 -3.32 -0.85 19.36
N ASN A 366 -3.17 0.37 19.85
CA ASN A 366 -1.87 0.90 20.24
C ASN A 366 -1.35 0.14 21.46
N TYR A 367 -0.14 -0.43 21.38
CA TYR A 367 0.44 -1.27 22.43
C TYR A 367 0.76 -0.50 23.73
N LYS A 368 0.91 0.83 23.68
CA LYS A 368 1.17 1.70 24.85
C LYS A 368 -0.12 2.17 25.51
N THR A 369 -1.07 2.63 24.71
CA THR A 369 -2.29 3.27 25.22
C THR A 369 -3.48 2.31 25.32
N GLY A 370 -3.47 1.22 24.53
CA GLY A 370 -4.59 0.28 24.41
C GLY A 370 -5.75 0.81 23.54
N GLU A 371 -5.63 2.02 23.00
CA GLU A 371 -6.67 2.68 22.20
C GLU A 371 -6.60 2.28 20.71
N LEU A 372 -7.71 2.42 20.00
CA LEU A 372 -7.79 2.15 18.56
C LEU A 372 -7.33 3.37 17.75
N GLU A 373 -6.23 3.24 17.03
CA GLU A 373 -5.63 4.32 16.21
C GLU A 373 -5.60 3.96 14.72
N ILE A 374 -5.57 4.98 13.86
CA ILE A 374 -5.35 4.79 12.41
C ILE A 374 -3.85 4.65 12.18
N ALA A 375 -3.42 3.49 11.69
CA ALA A 375 -2.01 3.19 11.44
C ALA A 375 -1.58 3.49 10.01
N ASN A 376 -0.42 4.14 9.85
CA ASN A 376 0.25 4.28 8.54
C ASN A 376 0.88 2.96 8.04
N TYR A 377 1.08 2.00 8.95
CA TYR A 377 1.66 0.67 8.69
C TYR A 377 0.63 -0.40 8.29
N ARG A 378 -0.68 -0.11 8.36
CA ARG A 378 -1.76 -0.98 7.89
C ARG A 378 -2.76 -0.18 7.06
N ILE A 379 -2.73 -0.36 5.76
CA ILE A 379 -3.65 0.31 4.83
C ILE A 379 -4.62 -0.73 4.28
N SER A 380 -5.76 -0.88 4.96
CA SER A 380 -6.82 -1.80 4.56
C SER A 380 -8.19 -1.34 5.07
N LYS A 381 -9.25 -1.88 4.48
CA LYS A 381 -10.61 -1.80 5.02
C LYS A 381 -10.98 -3.14 5.64
N SER A 382 -11.58 -3.14 6.82
CA SER A 382 -12.00 -4.37 7.49
C SER A 382 -13.46 -4.33 7.93
N ALA A 383 -14.06 -5.51 7.98
CA ALA A 383 -15.39 -5.78 8.51
C ALA A 383 -15.36 -7.11 9.25
N TRP A 384 -16.25 -7.27 10.22
CA TRP A 384 -16.41 -8.50 10.98
C TRP A 384 -17.79 -9.07 10.71
N LEU A 385 -17.83 -10.39 10.47
CA LEU A 385 -19.04 -11.13 10.17
C LEU A 385 -19.18 -12.31 11.14
N GLN A 386 -20.38 -12.47 11.67
CA GLN A 386 -20.73 -13.49 12.65
C GLN A 386 -21.38 -14.71 11.96
N GLU A 387 -21.15 -15.89 12.51
CA GLU A 387 -21.54 -17.17 11.91
C GLU A 387 -23.05 -17.37 11.81
N HIS A 388 -23.83 -16.74 12.68
CA HIS A 388 -25.27 -16.84 12.65
C HIS A 388 -25.93 -15.90 11.63
N GLU A 389 -25.19 -14.97 11.03
CA GLU A 389 -25.73 -13.99 10.08
C GLU A 389 -26.03 -14.61 8.72
N HIS A 390 -25.27 -15.63 8.29
CA HIS A 390 -25.50 -16.29 7.01
C HIS A 390 -24.94 -17.72 7.00
N HIS A 391 -25.64 -18.63 6.31
CA HIS A 391 -25.23 -20.04 6.23
C HIS A 391 -23.86 -20.22 5.55
N HIS A 392 -23.51 -19.42 4.53
CA HIS A 392 -22.15 -19.42 3.95
C HIS A 392 -21.06 -19.04 4.96
N ILE A 393 -21.29 -18.03 5.84
CA ILE A 393 -20.29 -17.66 6.85
C ILE A 393 -20.09 -18.82 7.82
N ARG A 394 -21.19 -19.45 8.26
CA ARG A 394 -21.15 -20.64 9.10
C ARG A 394 -20.38 -21.79 8.44
N ALA A 395 -20.67 -22.09 7.16
CA ALA A 395 -20.02 -23.16 6.43
C ALA A 395 -18.50 -22.94 6.31
N VAL A 396 -18.08 -21.71 5.99
CA VAL A 396 -16.67 -21.32 5.91
C VAL A 396 -15.98 -21.41 7.28
N SER A 397 -16.64 -20.96 8.36
CA SER A 397 -16.11 -21.11 9.71
C SER A 397 -16.00 -22.58 10.14
N GLN A 398 -17.00 -23.41 9.88
CA GLN A 398 -16.96 -24.85 10.21
C GLN A 398 -15.86 -25.59 9.44
N ARG A 399 -15.56 -25.17 8.21
CA ARG A 399 -14.46 -25.74 7.42
C ARG A 399 -13.08 -25.47 8.05
N VAL A 400 -12.96 -24.48 8.91
CA VAL A 400 -11.74 -24.23 9.70
C VAL A 400 -11.46 -25.39 10.66
N GLU A 401 -12.48 -25.96 11.31
CA GLU A 401 -12.30 -27.15 12.15
C GLU A 401 -11.79 -28.34 11.34
N LEU A 402 -12.33 -28.52 10.12
CA LEU A 402 -11.88 -29.59 9.21
C LEU A 402 -10.41 -29.42 8.78
N MET A 403 -9.95 -28.18 8.56
CA MET A 403 -8.57 -27.87 8.16
C MET A 403 -7.56 -27.94 9.31
N THR A 404 -7.97 -27.53 10.52
CA THR A 404 -7.06 -27.33 11.66
C THR A 404 -7.13 -28.46 12.69
N SER A 405 -8.24 -29.21 12.72
CA SER A 405 -8.60 -30.14 13.80
C SER A 405 -8.75 -29.47 15.17
N LEU A 406 -8.90 -28.15 15.20
CA LEU A 406 -9.16 -27.34 16.40
C LEU A 406 -10.63 -26.94 16.44
N SER A 407 -11.20 -26.79 17.65
CA SER A 407 -12.57 -26.28 17.82
C SER A 407 -12.65 -24.80 17.44
N ILE A 408 -13.77 -24.37 16.85
CA ILE A 408 -14.04 -22.94 16.61
C ILE A 408 -14.85 -22.27 17.72
N ASP A 409 -15.19 -22.97 18.81
CA ASP A 409 -16.05 -22.43 19.88
C ASP A 409 -15.51 -21.14 20.52
N THR A 410 -14.18 -21.03 20.61
CA THR A 410 -13.47 -19.86 21.14
C THR A 410 -12.85 -18.99 20.05
N ALA A 411 -13.13 -19.26 18.77
CA ALA A 411 -12.57 -18.51 17.65
C ALA A 411 -13.22 -17.13 17.52
N GLU A 412 -12.45 -16.16 17.02
CA GLU A 412 -12.97 -14.82 16.74
C GLU A 412 -13.97 -14.84 15.57
N GLU A 413 -14.71 -13.75 15.40
CA GLU A 413 -15.56 -13.52 14.23
C GLU A 413 -14.74 -13.54 12.92
N LEU A 414 -15.38 -13.82 11.78
CA LEU A 414 -14.70 -13.83 10.49
C LEU A 414 -14.34 -12.40 10.10
N GLN A 415 -13.04 -12.07 10.11
CA GLN A 415 -12.56 -10.75 9.73
C GLN A 415 -12.35 -10.70 8.22
N VAL A 416 -13.19 -9.97 7.50
CA VAL A 416 -13.01 -9.69 6.08
C VAL A 416 -12.14 -8.45 5.89
N VAL A 417 -11.12 -8.56 5.05
CA VAL A 417 -10.19 -7.46 4.77
C VAL A 417 -10.07 -7.25 3.27
N ASN A 418 -10.12 -5.98 2.87
CA ASN A 418 -9.81 -5.56 1.52
C ASN A 418 -8.58 -4.64 1.52
N TYR A 419 -7.54 -5.07 0.79
CA TYR A 419 -6.40 -4.25 0.43
C TYR A 419 -6.61 -3.76 -1.01
N GLY A 420 -6.85 -2.47 -1.16
CA GLY A 420 -6.73 -1.80 -2.46
C GLY A 420 -5.26 -1.66 -2.86
N ILE A 421 -5.03 -0.91 -3.93
CA ILE A 421 -3.68 -0.54 -4.37
C ILE A 421 -2.85 0.03 -3.22
N GLY A 422 -1.59 -0.42 -3.10
CA GLY A 422 -0.67 0.03 -2.05
C GLY A 422 -1.10 -0.38 -0.64
N GLY A 423 -2.26 -1.01 -0.52
CA GLY A 423 -2.74 -1.61 0.70
C GLY A 423 -1.81 -2.74 1.11
N HIS A 424 -1.36 -2.69 2.35
CA HIS A 424 -0.36 -3.58 2.93
C HIS A 424 -0.59 -3.70 4.43
N TYR A 425 0.16 -4.62 5.04
CA TYR A 425 0.28 -4.73 6.48
C TYR A 425 1.75 -5.05 6.78
N GLU A 426 2.44 -4.15 7.48
CA GLU A 426 3.81 -4.35 7.93
C GLU A 426 4.00 -5.64 8.76
N PRO A 427 5.24 -6.16 8.87
CA PRO A 427 5.56 -7.36 9.64
C PRO A 427 5.03 -7.34 11.08
N HIS A 428 4.22 -8.33 11.42
CA HIS A 428 3.56 -8.46 12.72
C HIS A 428 3.44 -9.92 13.15
N PHE A 429 2.94 -10.10 14.38
CA PHE A 429 2.53 -11.37 14.95
C PHE A 429 1.02 -11.35 15.15
N ASP A 430 0.39 -12.51 15.01
CA ASP A 430 -1.03 -12.65 15.35
C ASP A 430 -1.22 -12.98 16.83
N PHE A 431 -0.22 -13.54 17.52
CA PHE A 431 -0.26 -13.75 18.96
C PHE A 431 0.15 -12.48 19.72
N ALA A 432 -0.32 -12.35 20.96
CA ALA A 432 0.14 -11.31 21.88
C ALA A 432 1.47 -11.70 22.53
N ARG A 433 2.42 -10.78 22.58
CA ARG A 433 3.72 -10.97 23.23
C ARG A 433 3.60 -10.78 24.75
N ARG A 434 4.63 -11.23 25.49
CA ARG A 434 4.66 -11.20 26.97
C ARG A 434 4.53 -9.79 27.54
N GLU A 435 5.01 -8.79 26.80
CA GLU A 435 4.97 -7.38 27.16
C GLU A 435 3.55 -6.81 27.07
N GLU A 436 2.66 -7.44 26.29
CA GLU A 436 1.30 -6.99 25.99
C GLU A 436 0.30 -7.50 27.03
N LYS A 437 0.44 -7.01 28.27
CA LYS A 437 -0.27 -7.53 29.47
C LYS A 437 -1.80 -7.50 29.43
N ASN A 438 -2.40 -6.73 28.52
CA ASN A 438 -3.85 -6.56 28.41
C ASN A 438 -4.47 -7.28 27.20
N ALA A 439 -3.66 -7.89 26.33
CA ALA A 439 -4.16 -8.52 25.12
C ALA A 439 -5.09 -9.71 25.45
N PHE A 440 -6.22 -9.79 24.74
CA PHE A 440 -7.25 -10.83 24.88
C PHE A 440 -7.86 -11.01 26.29
N LYS A 441 -7.53 -10.14 27.26
CA LYS A 441 -8.01 -10.23 28.64
C LYS A 441 -9.53 -10.07 28.74
N SER A 442 -10.11 -9.22 27.89
CA SER A 442 -11.56 -9.00 27.81
C SER A 442 -12.31 -10.18 27.17
N LEU A 443 -11.67 -10.87 26.22
CA LEU A 443 -12.25 -12.05 25.57
C LEU A 443 -12.21 -13.27 26.49
N GLY A 444 -11.18 -13.39 27.33
CA GLY A 444 -11.06 -14.52 28.26
C GLY A 444 -10.91 -15.85 27.54
N THR A 445 -10.43 -15.85 26.30
CA THR A 445 -10.22 -17.05 25.46
C THR A 445 -8.75 -17.44 25.34
N GLY A 446 -7.83 -16.66 25.94
CA GLY A 446 -6.39 -16.90 25.84
C GLY A 446 -5.79 -16.31 24.56
N ASN A 447 -4.54 -16.66 24.26
CA ASN A 447 -3.82 -16.15 23.10
C ASN A 447 -4.27 -16.87 21.80
N ARG A 448 -4.00 -16.25 20.64
CA ARG A 448 -4.34 -16.83 19.33
C ARG A 448 -3.38 -17.97 19.01
N ILE A 449 -3.88 -19.20 18.98
CA ILE A 449 -3.08 -20.42 18.74
C ILE A 449 -2.80 -20.68 17.27
N SER A 450 -3.70 -20.26 16.38
CA SER A 450 -3.60 -20.50 14.94
C SER A 450 -4.35 -19.45 14.13
N THR A 451 -3.86 -19.22 12.92
CA THR A 451 -4.49 -18.35 11.94
C THR A 451 -4.88 -19.16 10.72
N VAL A 452 -6.11 -18.92 10.23
CA VAL A 452 -6.56 -19.34 8.91
C VAL A 452 -6.86 -18.10 8.08
N LEU A 453 -6.14 -17.95 6.98
CA LEU A 453 -6.25 -16.83 6.04
C LEU A 453 -6.79 -17.33 4.70
N TYR A 454 -8.06 -17.06 4.43
CA TYR A 454 -8.68 -17.34 3.12
C TYR A 454 -8.32 -16.26 2.10
N TYR A 455 -7.98 -16.67 0.88
CA TYR A 455 -7.80 -15.80 -0.28
C TYR A 455 -9.08 -15.80 -1.14
N MET A 456 -9.74 -14.65 -1.23
CA MET A 456 -11.05 -14.47 -1.89
C MET A 456 -10.97 -13.70 -3.22
N SER A 457 -9.77 -13.38 -3.65
CA SER A 457 -9.49 -12.84 -4.99
C SER A 457 -8.11 -13.30 -5.47
N ASP A 458 -8.00 -13.45 -6.78
CA ASP A 458 -6.71 -13.45 -7.44
C ASP A 458 -6.20 -12.00 -7.46
N VAL A 459 -4.88 -11.83 -7.37
CA VAL A 459 -4.23 -10.51 -7.38
C VAL A 459 -3.28 -10.50 -8.55
N GLU A 460 -3.44 -9.53 -9.44
CA GLU A 460 -2.69 -9.43 -10.69
C GLU A 460 -1.20 -9.26 -10.42
N GLN A 461 -0.83 -8.33 -9.53
CA GLN A 461 0.55 -8.14 -9.11
C GLN A 461 0.67 -7.73 -7.64
N GLY A 462 1.65 -8.32 -6.95
CA GLY A 462 1.92 -8.02 -5.54
C GLY A 462 0.95 -8.72 -4.59
N GLY A 463 0.76 -8.16 -3.38
CA GLY A 463 -0.21 -8.69 -2.43
C GLY A 463 0.16 -10.03 -1.76
N GLY A 464 1.39 -10.53 -1.92
CA GLY A 464 1.88 -11.72 -1.22
C GLY A 464 1.71 -11.65 0.30
N THR A 465 1.50 -12.80 0.95
CA THR A 465 1.70 -12.94 2.40
C THR A 465 3.10 -13.49 2.63
N VAL A 466 3.98 -12.72 3.27
CA VAL A 466 5.40 -13.07 3.41
C VAL A 466 5.79 -13.28 4.86
N PHE A 467 6.58 -14.31 5.13
CA PHE A 467 7.10 -14.62 6.45
C PHE A 467 8.58 -14.22 6.52
N THR A 468 8.86 -13.13 7.24
CA THR A 468 10.16 -12.44 7.18
C THR A 468 11.28 -13.21 7.87
N ARG A 469 10.99 -14.08 8.85
CA ARG A 469 12.03 -14.86 9.55
C ARG A 469 12.45 -16.12 8.81
N ILE A 470 11.52 -16.72 8.06
CA ILE A 470 11.72 -18.02 7.38
C ILE A 470 11.81 -17.90 5.86
N ASN A 471 11.76 -16.68 5.31
CA ASN A 471 11.91 -16.40 3.89
C ASN A 471 10.88 -17.11 2.99
N VAL A 472 9.62 -17.17 3.43
CA VAL A 472 8.52 -17.80 2.70
C VAL A 472 7.59 -16.73 2.15
N SER A 473 7.13 -16.91 0.91
CA SER A 473 6.14 -16.04 0.26
C SER A 473 4.97 -16.88 -0.22
N LEU A 474 3.76 -16.54 0.21
CA LEU A 474 2.50 -17.15 -0.22
C LEU A 474 1.76 -16.17 -1.12
N TRP A 475 1.59 -16.54 -2.39
CA TRP A 475 0.93 -15.68 -3.36
C TRP A 475 -0.60 -15.91 -3.35
N PRO A 476 -1.43 -14.86 -3.34
CA PRO A 476 -2.88 -15.01 -3.29
C PRO A 476 -3.39 -15.79 -4.49
N LYS A 477 -4.18 -16.83 -4.21
CA LYS A 477 -4.94 -17.57 -5.21
C LYS A 477 -6.37 -17.73 -4.71
N LYS A 478 -7.34 -17.25 -5.48
CA LYS A 478 -8.75 -17.32 -5.08
C LYS A 478 -9.16 -18.76 -4.76
N GLY A 479 -9.91 -18.94 -3.68
CA GLY A 479 -10.43 -20.24 -3.25
C GLY A 479 -9.49 -21.05 -2.35
N THR A 480 -8.30 -20.53 -2.07
CA THR A 480 -7.31 -21.17 -1.17
C THR A 480 -7.33 -20.59 0.24
N ALA A 481 -6.79 -21.33 1.21
CA ALA A 481 -6.56 -20.83 2.57
C ALA A 481 -5.17 -21.20 3.08
N ALA A 482 -4.43 -20.24 3.62
CA ALA A 482 -3.19 -20.49 4.34
C ALA A 482 -3.47 -20.74 5.82
N VAL A 483 -2.79 -21.72 6.42
CA VAL A 483 -2.93 -22.09 7.83
C VAL A 483 -1.56 -22.23 8.47
N TRP A 484 -1.39 -21.60 9.62
CA TRP A 484 -0.20 -21.76 10.46
C TRP A 484 -0.56 -21.67 11.95
N HIS A 485 0.33 -22.19 12.80
CA HIS A 485 0.21 -22.07 14.26
C HIS A 485 1.05 -20.91 14.77
N ASN A 486 0.42 -19.98 15.48
CA ASN A 486 1.09 -18.80 16.05
C ASN A 486 1.82 -19.12 17.35
N LEU A 487 1.42 -20.19 18.03
CA LEU A 487 2.03 -20.63 19.28
C LEU A 487 2.71 -21.98 19.09
N LYS A 488 3.85 -22.15 19.73
CA LYS A 488 4.51 -23.43 19.94
C LYS A 488 3.63 -24.37 20.79
N PRO A 489 3.89 -25.68 20.80
CA PRO A 489 3.19 -26.63 21.68
C PRO A 489 3.28 -26.31 23.17
N ASN A 490 4.31 -25.59 23.62
CA ASN A 490 4.43 -25.14 25.02
C ASN A 490 3.57 -23.89 25.35
N GLY A 491 2.83 -23.35 24.37
CA GLY A 491 2.00 -22.15 24.50
C GLY A 491 2.74 -20.82 24.31
N GLU A 492 4.06 -20.83 24.10
CA GLU A 492 4.81 -19.62 23.77
C GLU A 492 4.59 -19.20 22.32
N GLY A 493 4.66 -17.89 22.05
CA GLY A 493 4.59 -17.35 20.70
C GLY A 493 5.74 -17.83 19.82
N ASP A 494 5.43 -18.23 18.59
CA ASP A 494 6.43 -18.66 17.61
C ASP A 494 6.91 -17.47 16.78
N TYR A 495 8.12 -16.99 17.05
CA TYR A 495 8.65 -15.80 16.37
C TYR A 495 8.94 -16.05 14.89
N MET A 496 9.03 -17.31 14.45
CA MET A 496 9.20 -17.66 13.04
C MET A 496 7.96 -17.37 12.20
N THR A 497 6.79 -17.16 12.83
CA THR A 497 5.55 -16.79 12.15
C THR A 497 5.40 -15.29 11.94
N ARG A 498 6.47 -14.50 12.13
CA ARG A 498 6.46 -13.07 11.82
C ARG A 498 6.15 -12.88 10.34
N HIS A 499 5.01 -12.27 10.05
CA HIS A 499 4.49 -12.20 8.69
C HIS A 499 3.91 -10.83 8.36
N ALA A 500 3.79 -10.57 7.06
CA ALA A 500 3.34 -9.30 6.52
C ALA A 500 2.48 -9.53 5.28
N ALA A 501 1.66 -8.55 4.94
CA ALA A 501 0.99 -8.49 3.65
C ALA A 501 1.72 -7.49 2.76
N CYS A 502 2.35 -7.97 1.69
CA CYS A 502 3.00 -7.14 0.68
C CYS A 502 2.01 -6.14 0.07
N PRO A 503 2.47 -4.95 -0.35
CA PRO A 503 1.61 -3.97 -0.98
C PRO A 503 1.03 -4.53 -2.27
N VAL A 504 -0.27 -4.34 -2.51
CA VAL A 504 -0.88 -4.68 -3.81
C VAL A 504 -0.34 -3.72 -4.86
N LEU A 505 0.37 -4.23 -5.85
CA LEU A 505 0.93 -3.43 -6.95
C LEU A 505 -0.13 -3.13 -8.00
N THR A 506 -0.94 -4.13 -8.35
CA THR A 506 -2.08 -3.98 -9.25
C THR A 506 -3.15 -4.97 -8.85
N GLY A 507 -4.41 -4.55 -8.88
CA GLY A 507 -5.54 -5.37 -8.48
C GLY A 507 -6.18 -4.98 -7.15
N SER A 508 -6.90 -5.93 -6.58
CA SER A 508 -7.45 -5.81 -5.23
C SER A 508 -7.38 -7.14 -4.51
N LYS A 509 -6.78 -7.14 -3.32
CA LYS A 509 -6.65 -8.33 -2.48
C LYS A 509 -7.79 -8.39 -1.47
N TRP A 510 -8.63 -9.40 -1.59
CA TRP A 510 -9.67 -9.74 -0.63
C TRP A 510 -9.26 -10.99 0.15
N VAL A 511 -9.27 -10.88 1.47
CA VAL A 511 -8.99 -12.00 2.35
C VAL A 511 -9.97 -12.08 3.51
N ALA A 512 -10.11 -13.26 4.11
CA ALA A 512 -10.83 -13.44 5.35
C ALA A 512 -9.95 -14.16 6.37
N ASN A 513 -9.74 -13.55 7.54
CA ASN A 513 -9.03 -14.14 8.66
C ASN A 513 -10.01 -14.80 9.62
N LYS A 514 -9.65 -15.99 10.10
CA LYS A 514 -10.23 -16.64 11.26
C LYS A 514 -9.11 -16.96 12.24
N TRP A 515 -9.18 -16.36 13.43
CA TRP A 515 -8.23 -16.62 14.51
C TRP A 515 -8.84 -17.56 15.53
N LEU A 516 -8.09 -18.62 15.86
CA LEU A 516 -8.47 -19.59 16.88
C LEU A 516 -7.70 -19.29 18.16
N HIS A 517 -8.36 -19.43 19.29
CA HIS A 517 -7.75 -19.22 20.60
C HIS A 517 -7.35 -20.53 21.26
N GLU A 518 -6.38 -20.46 22.18
CA GLU A 518 -5.80 -21.63 22.85
C GLU A 518 -6.75 -22.34 23.83
N ARG A 519 -7.68 -21.62 24.47
CA ARG A 519 -8.63 -22.23 25.42
C ARG A 519 -9.65 -23.10 24.70
N GLY A 520 -9.90 -24.28 25.24
CA GLY A 520 -10.78 -25.30 24.64
C GLY A 520 -10.06 -26.21 23.65
N GLN A 521 -8.74 -26.05 23.46
CA GLN A 521 -7.93 -26.85 22.55
C GLN A 521 -7.02 -27.85 23.28
N GLU A 522 -7.09 -27.93 24.60
CA GLU A 522 -6.11 -28.64 25.45
C GLU A 522 -5.98 -30.13 25.11
N PHE A 523 -7.08 -30.74 24.67
CA PHE A 523 -7.13 -32.15 24.25
C PHE A 523 -7.00 -32.35 22.74
N LEU A 524 -7.20 -31.29 21.95
CA LEU A 524 -7.09 -31.32 20.49
C LEU A 524 -5.66 -31.04 20.02
N ARG A 525 -4.91 -30.24 20.79
CA ARG A 525 -3.50 -29.89 20.56
C ARG A 525 -2.72 -29.94 21.89
N PRO A 526 -2.39 -31.14 22.38
CA PRO A 526 -1.68 -31.29 23.65
C PRO A 526 -0.26 -30.73 23.57
N CYS A 527 0.23 -30.20 24.69
CA CYS A 527 1.62 -29.75 24.82
C CYS A 527 2.60 -30.92 24.66
N THR A 528 3.78 -30.64 24.10
CA THR A 528 4.86 -31.63 24.07
C THR A 528 5.46 -31.83 25.46
N LEU A 529 5.92 -33.06 25.76
CA LEU A 529 6.63 -33.37 27.00
C LEU A 529 8.07 -32.82 27.04
N GLU A 530 8.58 -32.38 25.89
CA GLU A 530 9.92 -31.81 25.75
C GLU A 530 9.93 -30.31 26.02
N ASN A 531 10.95 -29.86 26.77
CA ASN A 531 11.14 -28.45 27.06
C ASN A 531 11.69 -27.73 25.82
N GLN A 532 10.83 -26.97 25.15
CA GLN A 532 11.23 -26.19 23.98
C GLN A 532 11.95 -24.91 24.42
N SER A 533 13.07 -24.57 23.78
CA SER A 533 13.77 -23.33 24.06
C SER A 533 12.87 -22.13 23.71
N ALA A 534 12.75 -21.20 24.65
CA ALA A 534 12.12 -19.92 24.39
C ALA A 534 12.90 -19.20 23.28
N ASP A 535 12.20 -18.79 22.22
CA ASP A 535 12.81 -17.92 21.22
C ASP A 535 13.05 -16.56 21.88
N VAL A 536 14.28 -16.07 21.78
CA VAL A 536 14.62 -14.73 22.25
C VAL A 536 14.16 -13.75 21.17
N ASP A 537 13.29 -12.81 21.53
CA ASP A 537 13.06 -11.62 20.72
C ASP A 537 14.39 -10.86 20.62
N ASP A 538 15.03 -10.93 19.46
CA ASP A 538 16.35 -10.35 19.26
C ASP A 538 16.31 -8.83 19.08
N GLY A 539 15.12 -8.22 19.14
CA GLY A 539 14.92 -6.76 19.18
C GLY A 539 15.42 -6.02 17.94
N ARG A 540 15.88 -6.74 16.92
CA ARG A 540 16.34 -6.21 15.64
C ARG A 540 15.13 -6.02 14.72
N TYR A 541 14.30 -5.04 15.08
CA TYR A 541 13.17 -4.58 14.28
C TYR A 541 13.57 -3.37 13.42
#